data_AF-A0A936XC11-F1
#
_entry.id   AF-A0A936XC11-F1
#
_cell.length_a   1.000
_cell.length_b   1.000
_cell.length_c   1.000
_cell.angle_alpha   90.00
_cell.angle_beta   90.00
_cell.angle_gamma   90.00
#
_symmetry.space_group_name_H-M   'P 1'
#
loop_
_entity.id
_entity.type
_entity.pdbx_description
1 polymer ?
#
loop_
_entity_poly.entity_id
_entity_poly.type
_entity_poly.pdbx_seq_one_letter_code
_entity_poly.pdbx_strand_id
1 'polypeptide(L)'
;MAEQFYEGEDKDKLITENEILKLRLMLERGATFGTNKDLPIPPEIENEFLKHIMEFENQLDKSGRIKVGNVLKLGDQFRHPDRIPDHQIEEAWQTLKSYMNLKDIELVVSSPNVTPASCTNL
;
A
#
# COMPACT_ATOMS: atom_id res chain seq x y z
N MET A 1 42.10 14.91 17.05
CA MET A 1 42.30 13.44 17.11
C MET A 1 41.31 12.71 18.03
N ALA A 2 40.45 13.39 18.80
CA ALA A 2 39.40 12.76 19.61
C ALA A 2 38.03 12.72 18.88
N GLU A 3 37.73 13.68 18.01
CA GLU A 3 36.42 13.76 17.32
C GLU A 3 36.15 12.60 16.36
N GLN A 4 37.17 12.03 15.72
CA GLN A 4 37.01 10.89 14.80
C GLN A 4 36.61 9.58 15.50
N PHE A 5 36.85 9.43 16.81
CA PHE A 5 36.49 8.24 17.56
C PHE A 5 35.03 8.23 18.01
N TYR A 6 34.45 9.40 18.32
CA TYR A 6 33.05 9.53 18.70
C TYR A 6 32.10 9.36 17.49
N GLU A 7 32.49 9.86 16.32
CA GLU A 7 31.67 9.78 15.10
C GLU A 7 31.53 8.34 14.56
N GLY A 8 32.51 7.48 14.83
CA GLY A 8 32.45 6.05 14.47
C GLY A 8 31.49 5.25 15.36
N GLU A 9 31.47 5.54 16.66
CA GLU A 9 30.65 4.80 17.64
C GLU A 9 29.15 5.07 17.45
N ASP A 10 28.77 6.27 16.99
CA ASP A 10 27.38 6.60 16.68
C ASP A 10 26.90 6.00 15.36
N LYS A 11 27.79 5.82 14.38
CA LYS A 11 27.47 5.12 13.12
C LYS A 11 27.22 3.63 13.34
N ASP A 12 28.02 2.97 14.16
CA ASP A 12 27.84 1.55 14.47
C ASP A 12 26.53 1.29 15.23
N LYS A 13 26.12 2.22 16.09
CA LYS A 13 24.79 2.21 16.74
C LYS A 13 23.67 2.32 15.71
N LEU A 14 23.76 3.27 14.76
CA LEU A 14 22.75 3.46 13.73
C LEU A 14 22.60 2.24 12.82
N ILE A 15 23.71 1.62 12.42
CA ILE A 15 23.70 0.38 11.63
C ILE A 15 22.97 -0.72 12.40
N THR A 16 23.28 -0.87 13.70
CA THR A 16 22.63 -1.86 14.56
C THR A 16 21.13 -1.58 14.70
N GLU A 17 20.75 -0.32 14.90
CA GLU A 17 19.35 0.10 14.98
C GLU A 17 18.59 -0.20 13.68
N ASN A 18 19.21 0.03 12.52
CA ASN A 18 18.61 -0.29 11.22
C ASN A 18 18.35 -1.78 11.05
N GLU A 19 19.31 -2.62 11.42
CA GLU A 19 19.14 -4.07 11.36
C GLU A 19 18.03 -4.55 12.30
N ILE A 20 17.92 -3.98 13.50
CA ILE A 20 16.80 -4.26 14.42
C ILE A 20 15.46 -3.85 13.81
N LEU A 21 15.37 -2.67 13.21
CA LEU A 21 14.14 -2.17 12.59
C LEU A 21 13.73 -3.03 11.38
N LYS A 22 14.68 -3.44 10.54
CA LYS A 22 14.42 -4.37 9.44
C LYS A 22 13.90 -5.70 9.95
N LEU A 23 14.57 -6.31 10.94
CA LEU A 23 14.14 -7.57 11.54
C LEU A 23 12.72 -7.46 12.10
N ARG A 24 12.40 -6.36 12.77
CA ARG A 24 11.06 -6.10 13.30
C ARG A 24 10.02 -6.03 12.17
N LEU A 25 10.30 -5.27 11.12
CA LEU A 25 9.41 -5.17 9.95
C LEU A 25 9.23 -6.53 9.25
N MET A 26 10.28 -7.35 9.17
CA MET A 26 10.19 -8.70 8.60
C MET A 26 9.30 -9.62 9.44
N LEU A 27 9.48 -9.62 10.76
CA LEU A 27 8.74 -10.50 11.68
C LEU A 27 7.28 -10.06 11.87
N GLU A 28 7.03 -8.77 12.04
CA GLU A 28 5.70 -8.24 12.38
C GLU A 28 4.86 -7.96 11.13
N ARG A 29 5.48 -7.52 10.03
CA ARG A 29 4.77 -7.03 8.82
C ARG A 29 5.01 -7.87 7.58
N GLY A 30 5.90 -8.87 7.64
CA GLY A 30 6.25 -9.68 6.47
C GLY A 30 7.05 -8.91 5.42
N ALA A 31 7.72 -7.82 5.81
CA ALA A 31 8.61 -7.09 4.92
C ALA A 31 9.76 -8.01 4.43
N THR A 32 10.32 -7.72 3.26
CA THR A 32 11.47 -8.45 2.71
C THR A 32 12.53 -7.44 2.30
N PHE A 33 13.70 -7.48 2.93
CA PHE A 33 14.83 -6.60 2.61
C PHE A 33 15.90 -7.37 1.83
N GLY A 34 16.36 -6.80 0.72
CA GLY A 34 17.48 -7.33 -0.06
C GLY A 34 18.83 -6.80 0.45
N THR A 35 19.91 -7.53 0.14
CA THR A 35 21.28 -7.04 0.32
C THR A 35 21.71 -6.28 -0.93
N ASN A 36 21.28 -5.02 -1.05
CA ASN A 36 21.75 -4.15 -2.13
C ASN A 36 23.19 -3.70 -1.84
N LYS A 37 24.17 -4.34 -2.49
CA LYS A 37 25.59 -3.97 -2.40
C LYS A 37 25.97 -2.83 -3.34
N ASP A 38 25.14 -2.55 -4.34
CA ASP A 38 25.48 -1.65 -5.45
C ASP A 38 25.22 -0.17 -5.14
N LEU A 39 24.38 0.14 -4.15
CA LEU A 39 24.19 1.50 -3.62
C LEU A 39 24.16 1.47 -2.08
N PRO A 40 25.30 1.76 -1.42
CA PRO A 40 25.32 1.92 0.02
C PRO A 40 24.54 3.18 0.40
N ILE A 41 23.43 2.99 1.12
CA ILE A 41 22.63 4.09 1.69
C ILE A 41 23.31 4.53 3.00
N PRO A 42 23.45 5.84 3.27
CA PRO A 42 23.95 6.30 4.57
C PRO A 42 23.08 5.78 5.72
N PRO A 43 23.67 5.27 6.82
CA PRO A 43 22.91 4.69 7.93
C PRO A 43 21.82 5.61 8.49
N GLU A 44 22.08 6.92 8.51
CA GLU A 44 21.15 7.95 8.99
C GLU A 44 19.89 8.01 8.10
N ILE A 45 20.06 7.95 6.79
CA ILE A 45 18.95 8.03 5.82
C ILE A 45 18.11 6.76 5.87
N GLU A 46 18.77 5.60 5.96
CA GLU A 46 18.07 4.33 6.12
C GLU A 46 17.29 4.28 7.44
N ASN A 47 17.86 4.79 8.53
CA ASN A 47 17.19 4.82 9.83
C ASN A 47 15.89 5.64 9.78
N GLU A 48 15.97 6.86 9.24
CA GLU A 48 14.79 7.73 9.07
C GLU A 48 13.74 7.09 8.17
N PHE A 49 14.16 6.45 7.07
CA PHE A 49 13.24 5.70 6.21
C PHE A 49 12.51 4.59 6.99
N LEU A 50 13.24 3.74 7.71
CA LEU A 50 12.67 2.63 8.47
C LEU A 50 11.72 3.12 9.57
N LYS A 51 12.05 4.23 10.24
CA LYS A 51 11.17 4.89 11.23
C LYS A 51 9.86 5.37 10.61
N HIS A 52 9.91 5.99 9.43
CA HIS A 52 8.70 6.39 8.71
C HIS A 52 7.82 5.20 8.31
N ILE A 53 8.42 4.10 7.83
CA ILE A 53 7.67 2.89 7.50
C ILE A 53 6.99 2.31 8.75
N MET A 54 7.71 2.20 9.87
CA MET A 54 7.14 1.73 11.13
C MET A 54 5.98 2.61 11.60
N GLU A 55 6.10 3.93 11.50
CA GLU A 55 5.02 4.83 11.91
C GLU A 55 3.79 4.70 11.00
N PHE A 56 3.98 4.59 9.69
CA PHE A 56 2.89 4.35 8.75
C PHE A 56 2.13 3.05 9.07
N GLU A 57 2.87 1.97 9.30
CA GLU A 57 2.35 0.66 9.70
C GLU A 57 1.58 0.73 11.03
N ASN A 58 2.10 1.46 12.03
CA ASN A 58 1.40 1.69 13.29
C ASN A 58 0.11 2.50 13.11
N GLN A 59 0.10 3.48 12.19
CA GLN A 59 -1.10 4.25 11.87
C GLN A 59 -2.14 3.38 11.17
N LEU A 60 -1.73 2.47 10.29
CA LEU A 60 -2.62 1.51 9.66
C LEU A 60 -3.27 0.57 10.67
N ASP A 61 -2.52 0.07 11.65
CA ASP A 61 -3.07 -0.79 12.71
C ASP A 61 -4.12 -0.07 13.57
N LYS A 62 -3.89 1.21 13.85
CA LYS A 62 -4.82 2.07 14.59
C LYS A 62 -5.99 2.53 13.72
N SER A 63 -5.84 2.53 12.41
CA SER A 63 -6.90 2.91 11.48
C SER A 63 -7.98 1.82 11.49
N GLY A 64 -9.19 2.20 11.92
CA GLY A 64 -10.33 1.29 11.89
C GLY A 64 -10.63 0.85 10.45
N ARG A 65 -10.81 -0.45 10.22
CA ARG A 65 -11.25 -0.95 8.91
C ARG A 65 -12.68 -0.48 8.65
N ILE A 66 -12.87 0.29 7.59
CA ILE A 66 -14.20 0.68 7.11
C ILE A 66 -14.54 -0.12 5.85
N LYS A 67 -15.81 -0.55 5.73
CA LYS A 67 -16.29 -1.18 4.50
C LYS A 67 -16.26 -0.17 3.37
N VAL A 68 -15.66 -0.52 2.24
CA VAL A 68 -15.61 0.31 1.02
C VAL A 68 -17.02 0.79 0.62
N GLY A 69 -18.02 -0.08 0.72
CA GLY A 69 -19.42 0.29 0.43
C GLY A 69 -19.98 1.41 1.32
N ASN A 70 -19.51 1.55 2.56
CA ASN A 70 -19.91 2.64 3.46
C ASN A 70 -19.24 3.96 3.04
N VAL A 71 -17.97 3.92 2.64
CA VAL A 71 -17.24 5.10 2.14
C VAL A 71 -17.85 5.59 0.84
N LEU A 72 -18.14 4.66 -0.07
CA LEU A 72 -18.72 4.94 -1.38
C LEU A 72 -20.24 5.14 -1.36
N LYS A 73 -20.89 4.95 -0.20
CA LYS A 73 -22.35 5.09 -0.01
C LYS A 73 -23.18 4.32 -1.06
N LEU A 74 -22.77 3.10 -1.41
CA LEU A 74 -23.36 2.32 -2.50
C LEU A 74 -24.76 1.79 -2.18
N GLY A 75 -25.04 1.51 -0.91
CA GLY A 75 -26.27 0.84 -0.48
C GLY A 75 -27.56 1.64 -0.72
N ASP A 76 -27.49 2.97 -0.74
CA ASP A 76 -28.66 3.84 -0.86
C ASP A 76 -28.96 4.26 -2.31
N GLN A 77 -27.96 4.16 -3.20
CA GLN A 77 -28.02 4.77 -4.53
C GLN A 77 -28.25 3.75 -5.66
N PHE A 78 -27.97 2.47 -5.42
CA PHE A 78 -28.02 1.44 -6.45
C PHE A 78 -29.05 0.36 -6.13
N ARG A 79 -29.75 -0.09 -7.17
CA ARG A 79 -30.68 -1.22 -7.07
C ARG A 79 -29.91 -2.52 -6.85
N HIS A 80 -30.51 -3.44 -6.09
CA HIS A 80 -29.99 -4.79 -5.98
C HIS A 80 -29.96 -5.46 -7.37
N PRO A 81 -28.90 -6.20 -7.75
CA PRO A 81 -28.79 -6.83 -9.07
C PRO A 81 -30.01 -7.66 -9.46
N ASP A 82 -30.56 -8.46 -8.54
CA ASP A 82 -31.76 -9.29 -8.77
C ASP A 82 -33.03 -8.51 -9.12
N ARG A 83 -33.04 -7.19 -8.91
CA ARG A 83 -34.17 -6.29 -9.22
C ARG A 83 -33.93 -5.49 -10.51
N ILE A 84 -32.83 -5.74 -11.21
CA ILE A 84 -32.49 -5.11 -12.47
C ILE A 84 -32.84 -6.11 -13.58
N PRO A 85 -33.91 -5.86 -14.35
CA PRO A 85 -34.23 -6.74 -15.47
C PRO A 85 -33.15 -6.64 -16.56
N ASP A 86 -32.93 -7.72 -17.31
CA ASP A 86 -31.81 -7.85 -18.26
C ASP A 86 -31.67 -6.66 -19.23
N HIS A 87 -32.80 -6.14 -19.72
CA HIS A 87 -32.82 -5.01 -20.65
C HIS A 87 -32.37 -3.67 -20.04
N GLN A 88 -32.24 -3.58 -18.70
CA GLN A 88 -31.75 -2.39 -17.97
C GLN A 88 -30.34 -2.58 -17.41
N ILE A 89 -29.69 -3.74 -17.62
CA ILE A 89 -28.36 -4.01 -17.07
C ILE A 89 -27.33 -3.01 -17.61
N GLU A 90 -27.36 -2.72 -18.91
CA GLU A 90 -26.41 -1.78 -19.52
C GLU A 90 -26.57 -0.37 -18.93
N GLU A 91 -27.79 0.12 -18.77
CA GLU A 91 -28.07 1.42 -18.16
C GLU A 91 -27.59 1.49 -16.70
N ALA A 92 -27.87 0.43 -15.94
CA ALA A 92 -27.42 0.33 -14.55
C ALA A 92 -25.88 0.28 -14.45
N TRP A 93 -25.22 -0.43 -15.37
CA TRP A 93 -23.77 -0.47 -15.48
C TRP A 93 -23.16 0.90 -15.78
N GLN A 94 -23.70 1.62 -16.76
CA GLN A 94 -23.23 2.97 -17.08
C GLN A 94 -23.40 3.93 -15.90
N THR A 95 -24.53 3.84 -15.19
CA THR A 95 -24.78 4.65 -13.98
C THR A 95 -23.73 4.39 -12.91
N LEU A 96 -23.42 3.12 -12.65
CA LEU A 96 -22.38 2.72 -11.69
C LEU A 96 -20.99 3.21 -12.13
N LYS A 97 -20.65 3.00 -13.40
CA LYS A 97 -19.37 3.41 -13.96
C LYS A 97 -19.14 4.91 -13.88
N SER A 98 -20.14 5.72 -14.24
CA SER A 98 -20.08 7.18 -14.11
C SER A 98 -19.94 7.62 -12.66
N TYR A 99 -20.63 6.97 -11.72
CA TYR A 99 -20.51 7.27 -10.29
C TYR A 99 -19.11 6.97 -9.75
N MET A 100 -18.52 5.84 -10.14
CA MET A 100 -17.16 5.48 -9.72
C MET A 100 -16.11 6.40 -10.34
N ASN A 101 -16.27 6.77 -11.61
CA ASN A 101 -15.37 7.73 -12.26
C ASN A 101 -15.40 9.10 -11.56
N LEU A 102 -16.56 9.55 -11.06
CA LEU A 102 -16.67 10.78 -10.26
C LEU A 102 -15.87 10.71 -8.94
N LYS A 103 -15.59 9.49 -8.45
CA LYS A 103 -14.80 9.22 -7.26
C LYS A 103 -13.33 8.92 -7.58
N ASP A 104 -12.89 9.19 -8.82
CA ASP A 104 -11.57 8.83 -9.33
C ASP A 104 -11.26 7.33 -9.22
N ILE A 105 -12.31 6.50 -9.33
CA ILE A 105 -12.22 5.03 -9.32
C ILE A 105 -12.59 4.51 -10.70
N GLU A 106 -11.63 3.90 -11.37
CA GLU A 106 -11.85 3.26 -12.67
C GLU A 106 -12.39 1.83 -12.49
N LEU A 107 -13.51 1.52 -13.14
CA LEU A 107 -14.01 0.14 -13.27
C LEU A 107 -13.55 -0.47 -14.59
N VAL A 108 -12.68 -1.45 -14.51
CA VAL A 108 -12.18 -2.23 -15.66
C VAL A 108 -12.85 -3.61 -15.67
N VAL A 109 -13.25 -4.06 -16.85
CA VAL A 109 -13.81 -5.42 -17.03
C VAL A 109 -12.64 -6.38 -17.27
N SER A 110 -12.37 -7.25 -16.31
CA SER A 110 -11.50 -8.40 -16.51
C SER A 110 -12.34 -9.60 -16.93
N SER A 111 -12.24 -10.01 -18.19
CA SER A 111 -12.77 -11.29 -18.65
C SER A 111 -12.09 -12.42 -17.88
N PRO A 112 -12.79 -13.49 -17.47
CA PRO A 112 -12.17 -14.59 -16.72
C PRO A 112 -11.06 -15.35 -17.49
N ASN A 113 -10.85 -15.04 -18.77
CA ASN A 113 -9.82 -15.60 -19.64
C ASN A 113 -8.58 -14.71 -19.84
N VAL A 114 -8.41 -13.58 -19.13
CA VAL A 114 -7.16 -12.82 -19.24
C VAL A 114 -6.07 -13.48 -18.39
N THR A 115 -5.02 -13.99 -19.03
CA THR A 115 -3.80 -14.42 -18.36
C THR A 115 -3.13 -13.21 -17.70
N PRO A 116 -2.51 -13.37 -16.52
CA PRO A 116 -1.93 -12.26 -15.74
C PRO A 116 -0.79 -11.51 -16.45
N ALA A 117 -0.27 -12.05 -17.55
CA ALA A 117 0.76 -11.41 -18.38
C ALA A 117 0.27 -10.18 -19.18
N SER A 118 -1.04 -9.92 -19.21
CA SER A 118 -1.63 -8.80 -19.97
C SER A 118 -1.74 -7.49 -19.19
N CYS A 119 -1.48 -7.49 -17.88
CA CYS A 119 -1.64 -6.32 -17.02
C CYS A 119 -0.34 -5.53 -16.75
N THR A 120 0.82 -5.94 -17.29
CA THR A 120 2.06 -5.15 -17.19
C THR A 120 2.25 -4.29 -18.44
N ASN A 121 1.61 -3.13 -18.48
CA ASN A 121 2.05 -1.95 -19.23
C ASN A 121 1.28 -0.73 -18.70
N LEU A 122 1.70 -0.26 -17.52
CA LEU A 122 1.57 1.13 -17.09
C LEU A 122 2.94 1.56 -16.56
#